data_AF-A0A8T3CCT0-F1
#
_entry.id   AF-A0A8T3CCT0-F1
#
_cell.length_a   1.000
_cell.length_b   1.000
_cell.length_c   1.000
_cell.angle_alpha   90.00
_cell.angle_beta   90.00
_cell.angle_gamma   90.00
#
_symmetry.space_group_name_H-M   'P 1'
#
loop_
_entity.id
_entity.type
_entity.pdbx_description
1 polymer ?
#
loop_
_entity_poly.entity_id
_entity_poly.type
_entity_poly.pdbx_seq_one_letter_code
_entity_poly.pdbx_strand_id
1 'polypeptide(L)'
;MASGNGKLLRRCTTNGSPSACGHSWEPRHKMPKSTGESNQARSWNLSMLWFFTGAVIVFHLFAVFVVLPLYKDGGNRSNFPFPASSCSGNEQRTETSVLKEDEISVSSTSGSIPISMDSVINLDHGDPTMYEKFWRQTGNAAELVIPGSQTMSYFSDVANLCWFLEPEFAAEIRRLHRLVGNAVAVPDRYIIVGTGSSQLFQAALFALSTSPEVFGHGGGGRPLPVVSSVPYYSSYPAATDLLQSGLFRWAGDARSLKEGDKPYIEVVCSPSNPDGLLKTASVSSNSGKVIHDLAYYWPQYTAITSPADHDLMLFTASKCTGHAGMRLGWAIVKNREVAKRMVKFIEVSTIGVSKDSQLRAAKILKTVSDQYELEAAEDFTKLFHFARKTMRDRWQTLRLVIAASDAFSLPVFQPQYCNFMKENTLPFPAFAWLKCERDIDDCESFLRQKHKILTRGGKHFGADTKHVRISMLDRVETFDMFIERLSSIDL
;
A
#
# COMPACT_ATOMS: atom_id res chain seq x y z
N MET A 1 66.90 -41.21 7.60
CA MET A 1 67.06 -40.24 8.71
C MET A 1 65.63 -39.85 9.12
N ALA A 2 65.05 -40.28 10.25
CA ALA A 2 65.48 -40.19 11.66
C ALA A 2 65.85 -38.74 12.04
N SER A 3 65.42 -38.10 13.15
CA SER A 3 64.46 -38.37 14.25
C SER A 3 64.37 -37.10 15.13
N GLY A 4 63.43 -36.84 16.06
CA GLY A 4 62.25 -37.57 16.55
C GLY A 4 61.93 -37.23 18.04
N ASN A 5 60.65 -37.11 18.41
CA ASN A 5 60.09 -36.85 19.78
C ASN A 5 60.27 -35.42 20.38
N GLY A 6 59.32 -34.92 21.20
CA GLY A 6 57.99 -35.46 21.52
C GLY A 6 57.24 -34.82 22.72
N LYS A 7 56.09 -35.44 23.07
CA LYS A 7 55.24 -35.34 24.29
C LYS A 7 54.62 -33.96 24.66
N LEU A 8 53.29 -33.78 24.60
CA LEU A 8 52.22 -34.19 25.56
C LEU A 8 52.18 -33.41 26.89
N LEU A 9 51.16 -32.56 27.11
CA LEU A 9 50.02 -32.86 28.03
C LEU A 9 48.88 -31.82 28.02
N ARG A 10 47.78 -32.21 28.67
CA ARG A 10 46.36 -31.80 28.54
C ARG A 10 45.94 -30.47 29.23
N ARG A 11 45.08 -29.72 28.53
CA ARG A 11 43.65 -29.40 28.80
C ARG A 11 43.20 -28.71 30.12
N CYS A 12 42.08 -27.98 29.98
CA CYS A 12 41.16 -27.43 31.01
C CYS A 12 41.55 -26.06 31.62
N THR A 13 40.66 -25.13 31.98
CA THR A 13 39.36 -24.59 31.46
C THR A 13 38.77 -23.67 32.55
N THR A 14 37.87 -22.72 32.21
CA THR A 14 37.02 -21.92 33.14
C THR A 14 37.78 -20.93 34.04
N ASN A 15 37.16 -19.94 34.70
CA ASN A 15 36.02 -19.03 34.43
C ASN A 15 36.19 -17.86 35.44
N GLY A 16 35.70 -16.65 35.17
CA GLY A 16 35.85 -15.56 36.15
C GLY A 16 35.15 -14.25 35.82
N SER A 17 33.96 -14.06 36.37
CA SER A 17 33.24 -12.79 36.55
C SER A 17 32.18 -13.02 37.63
N PRO A 18 31.66 -12.00 38.35
CA PRO A 18 32.12 -10.61 38.49
C PRO A 18 32.21 -10.15 39.99
N SER A 19 32.34 -8.83 40.21
CA SER A 19 31.63 -8.01 41.22
C SER A 19 32.47 -7.18 42.22
N ALA A 20 31.90 -5.99 42.52
CA ALA A 20 32.07 -5.11 43.68
C ALA A 20 33.49 -4.62 44.10
N CYS A 21 33.74 -3.31 43.91
CA CYS A 21 33.76 -2.31 44.99
C CYS A 21 34.07 -0.91 44.43
N GLY A 22 33.53 0.15 45.03
CA GLY A 22 33.68 1.53 44.55
C GLY A 22 34.85 2.27 45.20
N HIS A 23 35.28 3.38 44.60
CA HIS A 23 36.04 4.43 45.28
C HIS A 23 35.68 5.83 44.75
N SER A 24 35.57 6.77 45.69
CA SER A 24 35.32 8.19 45.48
C SER A 24 36.53 8.94 44.94
N TRP A 25 36.34 9.80 43.94
CA TRP A 25 37.30 10.85 43.57
C TRP A 25 36.57 12.12 43.10
N GLU A 26 36.58 13.18 43.92
CA GLU A 26 36.53 14.55 43.41
C GLU A 26 37.92 14.95 42.90
N PRO A 27 37.99 15.83 41.91
CA PRO A 27 38.63 17.12 42.20
C PRO A 27 37.88 18.34 41.66
N ARG A 28 37.78 19.35 42.51
CA ARG A 28 37.36 20.73 42.21
C ARG A 28 38.01 21.31 40.96
N HIS A 29 37.22 21.91 40.06
CA HIS A 29 37.64 23.10 39.31
C HIS A 29 36.50 24.12 39.15
N LYS A 30 36.88 25.39 38.96
CA LYS A 30 36.08 26.58 39.28
C LYS A 30 35.05 26.95 38.20
N MET A 31 33.86 27.41 38.61
CA MET A 31 32.96 28.19 37.74
C MET A 31 33.56 29.56 37.38
N PRO A 32 33.42 30.04 36.13
CA PRO A 32 33.53 31.46 35.79
C PRO A 32 32.24 32.20 36.20
N LYS A 33 32.37 33.45 36.65
CA LYS A 33 31.23 34.35 36.85
C LYS A 33 30.68 34.81 35.51
N SER A 34 29.37 34.70 35.27
CA SER A 34 28.72 35.41 34.17
C SER A 34 28.45 36.86 34.56
N THR A 35 28.84 37.79 33.68
CA THR A 35 28.40 39.18 33.70
C THR A 35 26.91 39.24 33.40
N GLY A 36 26.17 40.09 34.12
CA GLY A 36 24.73 40.21 33.93
C GLY A 36 24.36 41.12 32.76
N GLU A 37 23.32 40.74 32.03
CA GLU A 37 22.50 41.64 31.21
C GLU A 37 21.02 41.22 31.33
N SER A 38 20.12 42.17 31.07
CA SER A 38 18.76 42.17 31.62
C SER A 38 17.74 41.34 30.83
N ASN A 39 17.03 40.42 31.51
CA ASN A 39 15.79 39.83 31.00
C ASN A 39 14.56 40.54 31.60
N GLN A 40 13.91 41.40 30.81
CA GLN A 40 12.66 42.04 31.18
C GLN A 40 11.47 41.10 30.90
N ALA A 41 11.16 40.23 31.85
CA ALA A 41 10.02 39.32 31.75
C ALA A 41 8.69 40.10 31.82
N ARG A 42 7.84 39.99 30.78
CA ARG A 42 6.46 40.48 30.80
C ARG A 42 5.67 39.75 31.89
N SER A 43 5.19 40.49 32.90
CA SER A 43 4.22 39.96 33.86
C SER A 43 2.88 39.74 33.18
N TRP A 44 2.41 38.49 33.16
CA TRP A 44 1.04 38.19 32.78
C TRP A 44 0.10 38.58 33.92
N ASN A 45 -0.88 39.43 33.62
CA ASN A 45 -1.77 39.97 34.62
C ASN A 45 -2.80 38.90 35.04
N LEU A 46 -2.55 38.24 36.19
CA LEU A 46 -3.32 37.09 36.69
C LEU A 46 -4.84 37.35 36.79
N SER A 47 -5.24 38.62 36.89
CA SER A 47 -6.64 39.06 36.92
C SER A 47 -7.45 38.71 35.67
N MET A 48 -6.86 38.70 34.47
CA MET A 48 -7.59 38.34 33.24
C MET A 48 -7.99 36.86 33.21
N LEU A 49 -7.16 35.96 33.74
CA LEU A 49 -7.38 34.51 33.64
C LEU A 49 -8.60 34.05 34.46
N TRP A 50 -8.90 34.74 35.57
CA TRP A 50 -10.10 34.52 36.37
C TRP A 50 -11.38 35.05 35.70
N PHE A 51 -11.30 36.14 34.94
CA PHE A 51 -12.44 36.67 34.18
C PHE A 51 -12.88 35.71 33.06
N PHE A 52 -11.92 35.17 32.28
CA PHE A 52 -12.26 34.24 31.19
C PHE A 52 -12.76 32.88 31.68
N THR A 53 -12.22 32.35 32.80
CA THR A 53 -12.73 31.09 33.38
C THR A 53 -14.11 31.26 34.01
N GLY A 54 -14.38 32.39 34.68
CA GLY A 54 -15.72 32.72 35.20
C GLY A 54 -16.79 32.81 34.10
N ALA A 55 -16.48 33.50 32.98
CA ALA A 55 -17.42 33.69 31.87
C ALA A 55 -17.84 32.36 31.21
N VAL A 56 -16.91 31.42 31.02
CA VAL A 56 -17.20 30.10 30.42
C VAL A 56 -18.11 29.25 31.33
N ILE A 57 -17.89 29.29 32.64
CA ILE A 57 -18.72 28.55 33.61
C ILE A 57 -20.16 29.09 33.61
N VAL A 58 -20.35 30.41 33.60
CA VAL A 58 -21.68 31.03 33.52
C VAL A 58 -22.39 30.65 32.21
N PHE A 59 -21.68 30.64 31.08
CA PHE A 59 -22.27 30.29 29.79
C PHE A 59 -22.73 28.82 29.72
N HIS A 60 -21.95 27.89 30.28
CA HIS A 60 -22.36 26.48 30.36
C HIS A 60 -23.52 26.24 31.34
N LEU A 61 -23.56 26.92 32.48
CA LEU A 61 -24.70 26.84 33.41
C LEU A 61 -25.98 27.39 32.77
N PHE A 62 -25.91 28.47 32.01
CA PHE A 62 -27.08 29.01 31.28
C PHE A 62 -27.59 28.02 30.21
N ALA A 63 -26.70 27.40 29.43
CA ALA A 63 -27.09 26.41 28.44
C ALA A 63 -27.79 25.17 29.06
N VAL A 64 -27.27 24.67 30.18
CA VAL A 64 -27.79 23.46 30.85
C VAL A 64 -29.09 23.71 31.62
N PHE A 65 -29.23 24.85 32.30
CA PHE A 65 -30.37 25.12 33.17
C PHE A 65 -31.47 26.00 32.56
N VAL A 66 -31.24 26.66 31.41
CA VAL A 66 -32.24 27.51 30.75
C VAL A 66 -32.65 26.97 29.38
N VAL A 67 -31.69 26.61 28.52
CA VAL A 67 -32.00 26.22 27.13
C VAL A 67 -32.53 24.78 27.04
N LEU A 68 -31.90 23.85 27.77
CA LEU A 68 -32.27 22.42 27.76
C LEU A 68 -33.69 22.12 28.32
N PRO A 69 -34.18 22.78 29.39
CA PRO A 69 -35.57 22.61 29.84
C PRO A 69 -36.61 23.16 28.85
N LEU A 70 -36.34 24.32 28.22
CA LEU A 70 -37.24 24.93 27.24
C LEU A 70 -37.46 24.04 25.99
N TYR A 71 -36.54 23.13 25.69
CA TYR A 71 -36.67 22.18 24.58
C TYR A 71 -37.44 20.90 24.96
N LYS A 72 -37.78 20.69 26.24
CA LYS A 72 -38.27 19.39 26.73
C LYS A 72 -39.79 19.35 27.04
N ASP A 73 -40.42 20.50 27.26
CA ASP A 73 -41.87 20.60 27.56
C ASP A 73 -42.74 21.00 26.34
N GLY A 74 -42.14 21.11 25.14
CA GLY A 74 -42.82 21.48 23.89
C GLY A 74 -43.58 20.33 23.21
N GLY A 75 -44.60 19.77 23.86
CA GLY A 75 -45.36 18.63 23.34
C GLY A 75 -46.39 18.93 22.24
N ASN A 76 -46.17 18.33 21.06
CA ASN A 76 -47.19 17.75 20.16
C ASN A 76 -47.94 18.61 19.10
N ARG A 77 -47.97 18.06 17.88
CA ARG A 77 -48.94 18.19 16.76
C ARG A 77 -49.17 19.51 15.96
N SER A 78 -48.90 19.37 14.66
CA SER A 78 -49.64 19.88 13.48
C SER A 78 -49.93 21.39 13.36
N ASN A 79 -49.20 22.07 12.45
CA ASN A 79 -49.78 22.74 11.25
C ASN A 79 -48.69 23.40 10.38
N PHE A 80 -49.12 23.92 9.22
CA PHE A 80 -48.41 24.73 8.20
C PHE A 80 -47.81 23.98 6.98
N PRO A 81 -47.89 24.57 5.76
CA PRO A 81 -48.65 23.92 4.68
C PRO A 81 -47.93 23.94 3.31
N PHE A 82 -48.73 23.75 2.24
CA PHE A 82 -48.43 23.74 0.79
C PHE A 82 -48.40 22.33 0.15
N PRO A 83 -48.88 22.20 -1.11
CA PRO A 83 -50.00 21.28 -1.34
C PRO A 83 -49.62 20.01 -2.09
N ALA A 84 -50.37 18.93 -1.82
CA ALA A 84 -50.37 17.74 -2.66
C ALA A 84 -51.22 17.98 -3.92
N SER A 85 -50.56 18.19 -5.06
CA SER A 85 -51.21 18.07 -6.38
C SER A 85 -51.22 16.60 -6.82
N SER A 86 -52.40 15.98 -6.84
CA SER A 86 -52.60 14.65 -7.37
C SER A 86 -52.52 14.63 -8.90
N CYS A 87 -51.62 13.81 -9.45
CA CYS A 87 -51.70 13.35 -10.84
C CYS A 87 -51.52 11.83 -10.89
N SER A 88 -52.54 11.13 -11.35
CA SER A 88 -52.58 9.68 -11.56
C SER A 88 -52.22 9.32 -13.01
N GLY A 89 -51.46 8.23 -13.19
CA GLY A 89 -51.11 7.66 -14.51
C GLY A 89 -49.85 8.31 -15.11
N ASN A 90 -48.82 7.55 -15.49
CA ASN A 90 -48.92 6.34 -16.31
C ASN A 90 -47.78 5.36 -16.01
N GLU A 91 -48.01 4.05 -16.15
CA GLU A 91 -46.92 3.07 -16.10
C GLU A 91 -46.06 3.17 -17.36
N GLN A 92 -44.87 3.75 -17.24
CA GLN A 92 -43.76 3.41 -18.12
C GLN A 92 -42.63 2.84 -17.28
N ARG A 93 -42.51 1.51 -17.38
CA ARG A 93 -41.44 0.70 -16.83
C ARG A 93 -40.13 1.02 -17.55
N THR A 94 -39.47 2.09 -17.16
CA THR A 94 -38.06 2.29 -17.49
C THR A 94 -37.30 1.16 -16.82
N GLU A 95 -36.73 0.24 -17.60
CA GLU A 95 -35.86 -0.80 -17.07
C GLU A 95 -34.58 -0.16 -16.53
N THR A 96 -34.61 0.20 -15.24
CA THR A 96 -33.37 0.27 -14.46
C THR A 96 -32.77 -1.12 -14.48
N SER A 97 -31.78 -1.31 -15.35
CA SER A 97 -30.95 -2.50 -15.37
C SER A 97 -30.34 -2.66 -13.99
N VAL A 98 -30.91 -3.58 -13.19
CA VAL A 98 -30.33 -3.99 -11.92
C VAL A 98 -29.01 -4.65 -12.26
N LEU A 99 -27.93 -3.87 -12.18
CA LEU A 99 -26.59 -4.40 -12.10
C LEU A 99 -26.63 -5.35 -10.90
N LYS A 100 -26.51 -6.66 -11.17
CA LYS A 100 -26.23 -7.61 -10.11
C LYS A 100 -24.94 -7.13 -9.47
N GLU A 101 -25.04 -6.67 -8.24
CA GLU A 101 -23.87 -6.37 -7.44
C GLU A 101 -23.07 -7.67 -7.32
N ASP A 102 -21.92 -7.73 -7.99
CA ASP A 102 -20.87 -8.72 -7.70
C ASP A 102 -20.34 -8.35 -6.29
N GLU A 103 -21.13 -8.70 -5.27
CA GLU A 103 -20.87 -8.48 -3.86
C GLU A 103 -19.46 -9.01 -3.53
N ILE A 104 -18.68 -8.28 -2.73
CA ILE A 104 -17.29 -8.66 -2.41
C ILE A 104 -17.30 -9.83 -1.42
N SER A 105 -17.66 -11.02 -1.91
CA SER A 105 -17.66 -12.25 -1.14
C SER A 105 -16.23 -12.72 -0.94
N VAL A 106 -15.68 -12.48 0.25
CA VAL A 106 -14.46 -13.16 0.69
C VAL A 106 -14.80 -14.65 0.80
N SER A 107 -14.22 -15.50 -0.06
CA SER A 107 -14.43 -16.95 0.00
C SER A 107 -14.08 -17.48 1.38
N SER A 108 -14.82 -18.46 1.89
CA SER A 108 -14.48 -19.18 3.13
C SER A 108 -13.10 -19.86 3.09
N THR A 109 -12.52 -20.04 1.90
CA THR A 109 -11.16 -20.57 1.70
C THR A 109 -10.07 -19.51 1.60
N SER A 110 -10.40 -18.22 1.69
CA SER A 110 -9.43 -17.12 1.55
C SER A 110 -8.38 -17.14 2.67
N GLY A 111 -7.10 -17.19 2.31
CA GLY A 111 -5.98 -17.26 3.25
C GLY A 111 -5.80 -18.63 3.94
N SER A 112 -6.65 -19.60 3.65
CA SER A 112 -6.56 -20.98 4.17
C SER A 112 -5.62 -21.84 3.34
N ILE A 113 -4.94 -22.79 3.97
CA ILE A 113 -4.16 -23.83 3.28
C ILE A 113 -5.13 -24.90 2.77
N PRO A 114 -5.06 -25.35 1.50
CA PRO A 114 -5.88 -26.46 1.04
C PRO A 114 -5.54 -27.74 1.82
N ILE A 115 -6.56 -28.42 2.33
CA ILE A 115 -6.43 -29.59 3.22
C ILE A 115 -6.59 -30.94 2.50
N SER A 116 -7.07 -30.92 1.26
CA SER A 116 -7.30 -32.10 0.42
C SER A 116 -7.42 -31.72 -1.06
N MET A 117 -7.27 -32.70 -1.94
CA MET A 117 -7.45 -32.54 -3.40
C MET A 117 -8.82 -32.02 -3.82
N ASP A 118 -9.83 -32.07 -2.94
CA ASP A 118 -11.17 -31.54 -3.20
C ASP A 118 -11.36 -30.06 -2.80
N SER A 119 -10.36 -29.45 -2.16
CA SER A 119 -10.43 -28.08 -1.61
C SER A 119 -10.63 -27.02 -2.70
N VAL A 120 -11.44 -25.99 -2.47
CA VAL A 120 -11.52 -24.84 -3.39
C VAL A 120 -10.32 -23.93 -3.15
N ILE A 121 -9.41 -23.85 -4.13
CA ILE A 121 -8.23 -22.96 -4.03
C ILE A 121 -8.62 -21.55 -4.45
N ASN A 122 -8.25 -20.54 -3.64
CA ASN A 122 -8.59 -19.16 -3.91
C ASN A 122 -7.37 -18.36 -4.40
N LEU A 123 -7.25 -18.21 -5.72
CA LEU A 123 -6.22 -17.40 -6.37
C LEU A 123 -6.79 -16.09 -6.96
N ASP A 124 -8.04 -15.74 -6.63
CA ASP A 124 -8.64 -14.44 -6.95
C ASP A 124 -7.86 -13.32 -6.26
N HIS A 125 -7.65 -13.46 -4.96
CA HIS A 125 -7.01 -12.46 -4.13
C HIS A 125 -5.49 -12.54 -4.30
N GLY A 126 -4.84 -11.40 -4.52
CA GLY A 126 -3.37 -11.33 -4.62
C GLY A 126 -2.67 -11.40 -3.27
N ASP A 127 -3.13 -12.20 -2.30
CA ASP A 127 -2.57 -12.21 -0.95
C ASP A 127 -1.15 -12.81 -0.95
N PRO A 128 -0.13 -12.12 -0.41
CA PRO A 128 1.27 -12.47 -0.62
C PRO A 128 1.84 -13.34 0.51
N THR A 129 1.19 -14.48 0.77
CA THR A 129 1.53 -15.41 1.86
C THR A 129 2.82 -16.22 1.58
N MET A 130 3.30 -16.30 0.33
CA MET A 130 4.58 -16.94 -0.02
C MET A 130 5.78 -16.45 0.81
N TYR A 131 5.71 -15.19 1.26
CA TYR A 131 6.77 -14.55 2.05
C TYR A 131 6.84 -15.04 3.49
N GLU A 132 5.82 -15.74 4.02
CA GLU A 132 5.86 -16.28 5.38
C GLU A 132 7.04 -17.23 5.60
N LYS A 133 7.39 -18.03 4.59
CA LYS A 133 8.53 -18.95 4.67
C LYS A 133 9.83 -18.19 4.94
N PHE A 134 10.06 -17.09 4.23
CA PHE A 134 11.20 -16.22 4.43
C PHE A 134 11.21 -15.61 5.84
N TRP A 135 10.10 -14.98 6.26
CA TRP A 135 10.05 -14.29 7.55
C TRP A 135 10.16 -15.24 8.76
N ARG A 136 9.68 -16.48 8.66
CA ARG A 136 9.94 -17.52 9.68
C ARG A 136 11.43 -17.90 9.75
N GLN A 137 12.13 -17.93 8.61
CA GLN A 137 13.57 -18.20 8.55
C GLN A 137 14.43 -17.02 9.03
N THR A 138 13.94 -15.78 8.93
CA THR A 138 14.59 -14.58 9.49
C THR A 138 14.69 -14.61 11.02
N GLY A 139 13.83 -15.38 11.70
CA GLY A 139 13.79 -15.47 13.16
C GLY A 139 13.65 -14.10 13.84
N ASN A 140 14.34 -13.92 14.97
CA ASN A 140 14.24 -12.73 15.79
C ASN A 140 14.84 -11.47 15.14
N ALA A 141 15.53 -11.56 13.99
CA ALA A 141 16.13 -10.39 13.35
C ALA A 141 15.09 -9.34 12.87
N ALA A 142 13.83 -9.75 12.68
CA ALA A 142 12.69 -8.87 12.37
C ALA A 142 11.72 -8.65 13.56
N GLU A 143 12.07 -9.13 14.76
CA GLU A 143 11.25 -8.97 15.97
C GLU A 143 11.20 -7.50 16.42
N LEU A 144 10.05 -7.07 16.94
CA LEU A 144 9.82 -5.73 17.46
C LEU A 144 9.07 -5.82 18.80
N VAL A 145 9.60 -5.16 19.82
CA VAL A 145 8.92 -4.94 21.11
C VAL A 145 8.55 -3.47 21.19
N ILE A 146 7.27 -3.17 21.39
CA ILE A 146 6.75 -1.81 21.61
C ILE A 146 6.32 -1.71 23.07
N PRO A 147 7.02 -0.94 23.93
CA PRO A 147 6.57 -0.67 25.29
C PRO A 147 5.23 0.07 25.29
N GLY A 148 4.33 -0.24 26.23
CA GLY A 148 2.98 0.34 26.28
C GLY A 148 2.89 1.87 26.47
N SER A 149 4.01 2.54 26.76
CA SER A 149 4.14 4.00 26.81
C SER A 149 4.72 4.63 25.53
N GLN A 150 5.25 3.83 24.61
CA GLN A 150 5.75 4.32 23.33
C GLN A 150 4.58 4.73 22.43
N THR A 151 4.79 5.77 21.60
CA THR A 151 3.86 6.17 20.53
C THR A 151 2.41 6.49 20.94
N MET A 152 2.18 6.85 22.21
CA MET A 152 0.89 7.35 22.71
C MET A 152 0.43 8.68 22.07
N SER A 153 1.35 9.43 21.45
CA SER A 153 1.09 10.72 20.81
C SER A 153 0.58 10.55 19.37
N TYR A 154 -0.35 11.42 18.95
CA TYR A 154 -0.74 11.55 17.53
C TYR A 154 0.45 11.97 16.64
N PHE A 155 1.34 12.83 17.16
CA PHE A 155 2.43 13.44 16.40
C PHE A 155 3.68 12.54 16.41
N SER A 156 4.31 12.38 15.23
CA SER A 156 5.64 11.75 15.08
C SER A 156 6.73 12.83 14.99
N ASP A 157 6.58 13.74 14.03
CA ASP A 157 7.54 14.81 13.75
C ASP A 157 6.79 16.03 13.21
N VAL A 158 6.62 17.05 14.06
CA VAL A 158 5.90 18.29 13.71
C VAL A 158 6.67 19.20 12.75
N ALA A 159 7.96 18.94 12.49
CA ALA A 159 8.72 19.65 11.46
C ALA A 159 8.50 19.02 10.06
N ASN A 160 8.00 17.77 10.00
CA ASN A 160 7.68 17.10 8.75
C ASN A 160 6.35 17.60 8.17
N LEU A 161 6.28 17.76 6.85
CA LEU A 161 5.03 18.05 6.13
C LEU A 161 3.98 16.95 6.38
N CYS A 162 4.43 15.70 6.49
CA CYS A 162 3.61 14.56 6.88
C CYS A 162 3.82 14.31 8.40
N TRP A 163 3.22 15.13 9.25
CA TRP A 163 3.53 15.18 10.70
C TRP A 163 3.28 13.88 11.48
N PHE A 164 2.53 12.93 10.90
CA PHE A 164 2.25 11.60 11.43
C PHE A 164 3.16 10.48 10.86
N LEU A 165 4.16 10.82 10.04
CA LEU A 165 5.18 9.88 9.52
C LEU A 165 6.31 9.68 10.55
N GLU A 166 6.57 8.43 10.93
CA GLU A 166 7.69 8.09 11.80
C GLU A 166 9.05 8.35 11.12
N PRO A 167 9.99 9.08 11.74
CA PRO A 167 11.29 9.41 11.14
C PRO A 167 12.12 8.19 10.75
N GLU A 168 12.12 7.13 11.58
CA GLU A 168 12.84 5.88 11.28
C GLU A 168 12.26 5.20 10.03
N PHE A 169 10.93 5.16 9.91
CA PHE A 169 10.27 4.61 8.73
C PHE A 169 10.58 5.42 7.46
N ALA A 170 10.60 6.75 7.56
CA ALA A 170 11.01 7.64 6.47
C ALA A 170 12.47 7.42 6.04
N ALA A 171 13.37 7.13 6.99
CA ALA A 171 14.77 6.82 6.71
C ALA A 171 14.91 5.48 5.98
N GLU A 172 14.25 4.42 6.48
CA GLU A 172 14.33 3.08 5.90
C GLU A 172 13.64 2.97 4.53
N ILE A 173 12.57 3.75 4.26
CA ILE A 173 12.02 3.90 2.88
C ILE A 173 13.11 4.42 1.93
N ARG A 174 13.82 5.50 2.31
CA ARG A 174 14.86 6.10 1.45
C ARG A 174 16.06 5.17 1.29
N ARG A 175 16.46 4.47 2.35
CA ARG A 175 17.54 3.47 2.32
C ARG A 175 17.20 2.31 1.39
N LEU A 176 15.99 1.74 1.51
CA LEU A 176 15.53 0.65 0.66
C LEU A 176 15.47 1.05 -0.83
N HIS A 177 14.93 2.22 -1.16
CA HIS A 177 14.89 2.69 -2.55
C HIS A 177 16.28 2.98 -3.12
N ARG A 178 17.22 3.46 -2.31
CA ARG A 178 18.63 3.63 -2.71
C ARG A 178 19.31 2.27 -2.96
N LEU A 179 19.08 1.30 -2.07
CA LEU A 179 19.61 -0.06 -2.17
C LEU A 179 19.09 -0.79 -3.43
N VAL A 180 17.79 -0.68 -3.70
CA VAL A 180 17.15 -1.34 -4.84
C VAL A 180 17.39 -0.60 -6.16
N GLY A 181 17.53 0.73 -6.11
CA GLY A 181 17.68 1.58 -7.30
C GLY A 181 16.39 1.71 -8.12
N ASN A 182 15.22 1.45 -7.54
CA ASN A 182 13.93 1.47 -8.24
C ASN A 182 13.20 2.81 -8.18
N ALA A 183 13.57 3.74 -7.29
CA ALA A 183 12.91 5.05 -7.22
C ALA A 183 13.85 6.16 -6.74
N VAL A 184 13.63 7.37 -7.24
CA VAL A 184 14.30 8.59 -6.76
C VAL A 184 13.64 9.04 -5.45
N ALA A 185 14.25 8.67 -4.33
CA ALA A 185 13.79 8.95 -2.97
C ALA A 185 14.73 9.91 -2.19
N VAL A 186 15.25 10.92 -2.87
CA VAL A 186 16.18 11.92 -2.31
C VAL A 186 15.47 12.94 -1.36
N PRO A 187 16.21 13.76 -0.57
CA PRO A 187 15.60 14.62 0.46
C PRO A 187 14.61 15.69 -0.03
N ASP A 188 14.68 16.11 -1.29
CA ASP A 188 13.75 17.08 -1.90
C ASP A 188 12.38 16.45 -2.29
N ARG A 189 12.23 15.14 -2.15
CA ARG A 189 10.98 14.39 -2.36
C ARG A 189 10.22 14.23 -1.04
N TYR A 190 8.93 14.56 -1.06
CA TYR A 190 8.03 14.38 0.09
C TYR A 190 7.59 12.91 0.17
N ILE A 191 7.68 12.32 1.37
CA ILE A 191 7.15 10.98 1.66
C ILE A 191 5.85 11.17 2.43
N ILE A 192 4.75 10.61 1.91
CA ILE A 192 3.44 10.59 2.59
C ILE A 192 3.11 9.14 2.94
N VAL A 193 2.91 8.84 4.23
CA VAL A 193 2.48 7.51 4.68
C VAL A 193 0.97 7.38 4.62
N GLY A 194 0.47 6.20 4.28
CA GLY A 194 -0.96 5.88 4.27
C GLY A 194 -1.24 4.43 4.67
N THR A 195 -2.51 4.17 4.95
CA THR A 195 -3.06 2.86 5.34
C THR A 195 -3.14 1.92 4.13
N GLY A 196 -1.97 1.59 3.58
CA GLY A 196 -1.78 0.94 2.30
C GLY A 196 -1.84 1.92 1.12
N SER A 197 -1.44 1.44 -0.07
CA SER A 197 -1.56 2.21 -1.32
C SER A 197 -3.01 2.62 -1.59
N SER A 198 -4.00 1.84 -1.13
CA SER A 198 -5.43 2.15 -1.29
C SER A 198 -5.85 3.51 -0.71
N GLN A 199 -5.39 3.87 0.49
CA GLN A 199 -5.68 5.20 1.07
C GLN A 199 -4.91 6.30 0.31
N LEU A 200 -3.67 6.02 -0.10
CA LEU A 200 -2.84 6.97 -0.83
C LEU A 200 -3.38 7.25 -2.25
N PHE A 201 -4.01 6.27 -2.89
CA PHE A 201 -4.71 6.43 -4.15
C PHE A 201 -5.87 7.43 -4.01
N GLN A 202 -6.74 7.25 -3.01
CA GLN A 202 -7.82 8.21 -2.73
C GLN A 202 -7.29 9.60 -2.35
N ALA A 203 -6.23 9.66 -1.53
CA ALA A 203 -5.57 10.91 -1.17
C ALA A 203 -4.98 11.63 -2.41
N ALA A 204 -4.43 10.88 -3.36
CA ALA A 204 -3.90 11.41 -4.63
C ALA A 204 -5.03 11.92 -5.54
N LEU A 205 -6.11 11.16 -5.72
CA LEU A 205 -7.30 11.60 -6.46
C LEU A 205 -7.86 12.91 -5.90
N PHE A 206 -8.02 12.99 -4.57
CA PHE A 206 -8.41 14.22 -3.88
C PHE A 206 -7.41 15.36 -4.13
N ALA A 207 -6.11 15.13 -3.92
CA ALA A 207 -5.08 16.17 -4.00
C ALA A 207 -4.85 16.74 -5.40
N LEU A 208 -5.08 15.94 -6.45
CA LEU A 208 -5.00 16.38 -7.84
C LEU A 208 -6.27 17.11 -8.27
N SER A 209 -7.46 16.59 -7.91
CA SER A 209 -8.76 17.17 -8.29
C SER A 209 -9.09 18.47 -7.55
N THR A 210 -8.52 18.68 -6.36
CA THR A 210 -8.62 19.94 -5.59
C THR A 210 -7.48 20.92 -5.86
N SER A 211 -6.71 20.73 -6.94
CA SER A 211 -5.69 21.70 -7.35
C SER A 211 -6.34 22.99 -7.89
N PRO A 212 -5.77 24.19 -7.66
CA PRO A 212 -6.37 25.45 -8.13
C PRO A 212 -6.55 25.52 -9.65
N GLU A 213 -5.63 24.91 -10.41
CA GLU A 213 -5.68 24.76 -11.87
C GLU A 213 -6.93 24.02 -12.36
N VAL A 214 -7.52 23.18 -11.50
CA VAL A 214 -8.56 22.21 -11.82
C VAL A 214 -9.91 22.60 -11.23
N PHE A 215 -9.93 22.97 -9.94
CA PHE A 215 -11.15 23.32 -9.21
C PHE A 215 -11.53 24.81 -9.39
N GLY A 216 -10.54 25.67 -9.67
CA GLY A 216 -10.70 27.08 -10.00
C GLY A 216 -11.15 27.98 -8.85
N HIS A 217 -11.08 29.30 -9.07
CA HIS A 217 -11.65 30.32 -8.18
C HIS A 217 -13.21 30.35 -8.17
N GLY A 218 -13.86 29.40 -8.85
CA GLY A 218 -15.32 29.33 -9.01
C GLY A 218 -15.98 28.01 -8.59
N GLY A 219 -15.22 27.02 -8.11
CA GLY A 219 -15.72 25.87 -7.33
C GLY A 219 -16.96 25.13 -7.88
N GLY A 220 -17.01 24.86 -9.18
CA GLY A 220 -18.19 24.30 -9.86
C GLY A 220 -17.91 23.55 -11.15
N GLY A 221 -16.75 22.88 -11.24
CA GLY A 221 -16.37 22.08 -12.41
C GLY A 221 -17.05 20.70 -12.47
N ARG A 222 -17.09 20.09 -13.67
CA ARG A 222 -17.46 18.67 -13.83
C ARG A 222 -16.46 17.76 -13.08
N PRO A 223 -16.90 16.61 -12.53
CA PRO A 223 -15.99 15.65 -11.91
C PRO A 223 -14.90 15.21 -12.90
N LEU A 224 -13.65 15.20 -12.44
CA LEU A 224 -12.50 14.86 -13.27
C LEU A 224 -12.57 13.41 -13.73
N PRO A 225 -12.40 13.14 -15.04
CA PRO A 225 -12.21 11.79 -15.55
C PRO A 225 -10.95 11.15 -14.95
N VAL A 226 -11.13 10.02 -14.29
CA VAL A 226 -10.05 9.12 -13.87
C VAL A 226 -10.01 7.95 -14.83
N VAL A 227 -8.87 7.76 -15.49
CA VAL A 227 -8.68 6.74 -16.54
C VAL A 227 -7.45 5.89 -16.28
N SER A 228 -7.42 4.68 -16.85
CA SER A 228 -6.23 3.81 -16.85
C SER A 228 -6.23 2.99 -18.14
N SER A 229 -5.05 2.69 -18.69
CA SER A 229 -4.96 1.87 -19.91
C SER A 229 -5.32 0.41 -19.64
N VAL A 230 -6.27 -0.12 -20.42
CA VAL A 230 -6.72 -1.53 -20.33
C VAL A 230 -5.57 -2.51 -20.67
N PRO A 231 -5.45 -3.66 -19.97
CA PRO A 231 -6.19 -4.03 -18.77
C PRO A 231 -5.67 -3.29 -17.53
N TYR A 232 -6.58 -2.75 -16.71
CA TYR A 232 -6.26 -1.93 -15.54
C TYR A 232 -6.59 -2.66 -14.23
N TYR A 233 -6.00 -2.24 -13.10
CA TYR A 233 -6.28 -2.88 -11.81
C TYR A 233 -7.77 -2.74 -11.45
N SER A 234 -8.42 -3.89 -11.27
CA SER A 234 -9.87 -4.01 -11.07
C SER A 234 -10.47 -3.27 -9.87
N SER A 235 -9.65 -2.80 -8.93
CA SER A 235 -10.13 -1.97 -7.81
C SER A 235 -10.14 -0.47 -8.13
N TYR A 236 -9.51 0.03 -9.21
CA TYR A 236 -9.52 1.47 -9.52
C TYR A 236 -10.92 2.02 -9.79
N PRO A 237 -11.84 1.37 -10.55
CA PRO A 237 -13.19 1.89 -10.75
C PRO A 237 -13.93 2.03 -9.40
N ALA A 238 -14.01 0.92 -8.65
CA ALA A 238 -14.70 0.87 -7.37
C ALA A 238 -14.10 1.85 -6.35
N ALA A 239 -12.77 1.95 -6.24
CA ALA A 239 -12.11 2.87 -5.30
C ALA A 239 -12.22 4.34 -5.69
N THR A 240 -12.46 4.64 -6.98
CA THR A 240 -12.72 6.00 -7.47
C THR A 240 -14.15 6.42 -7.16
N ASP A 241 -15.14 5.58 -7.49
CA ASP A 241 -16.55 5.94 -7.39
C ASP A 241 -17.17 5.66 -6.01
N LEU A 242 -16.45 4.96 -5.10
CA LEU A 242 -16.92 4.54 -3.77
C LEU A 242 -17.66 5.63 -2.97
N LEU A 243 -17.17 6.87 -3.03
CA LEU A 243 -17.70 8.00 -2.26
C LEU A 243 -18.64 8.91 -3.08
N GLN A 244 -18.94 8.54 -4.33
CA GLN A 244 -19.74 9.34 -5.28
C GLN A 244 -19.28 10.82 -5.33
N SER A 245 -17.96 11.01 -5.39
CA SER A 245 -17.30 12.31 -5.24
C SER A 245 -17.68 13.28 -6.36
N GLY A 246 -18.05 14.51 -6.01
CA GLY A 246 -18.21 15.60 -6.99
C GLY A 246 -16.88 16.05 -7.62
N LEU A 247 -15.74 15.59 -7.12
CA LEU A 247 -14.41 16.01 -7.58
C LEU A 247 -13.89 15.18 -8.76
N PHE A 248 -14.22 13.90 -8.81
CA PHE A 248 -13.67 12.93 -9.75
C PHE A 248 -14.63 11.75 -9.97
N ARG A 249 -14.55 11.12 -11.14
CA ARG A 249 -15.34 9.94 -11.52
C ARG A 249 -14.50 8.98 -12.33
N TRP A 250 -14.80 7.68 -12.26
CA TRP A 250 -14.23 6.73 -13.20
C TRP A 250 -14.68 7.05 -14.64
N ALA A 251 -13.75 6.90 -15.59
CA ALA A 251 -13.98 7.16 -17.00
C ALA A 251 -13.43 6.06 -17.95
N GLY A 252 -12.95 4.95 -17.39
CA GLY A 252 -12.59 3.76 -18.18
C GLY A 252 -11.20 3.82 -18.81
N ASP A 253 -11.10 3.28 -20.04
CA ASP A 253 -9.83 3.20 -20.77
C ASP A 253 -9.30 4.59 -21.14
N ALA A 254 -8.03 4.84 -20.83
CA ALA A 254 -7.33 6.07 -21.17
C ALA A 254 -7.34 6.37 -22.68
N ARG A 255 -7.45 5.34 -23.54
CA ARG A 255 -7.59 5.49 -25.00
C ARG A 255 -8.95 6.04 -25.45
N SER A 256 -9.97 5.99 -24.59
CA SER A 256 -11.32 6.49 -24.89
C SER A 256 -11.51 7.97 -24.56
N LEU A 257 -10.49 8.62 -23.98
CA LEU A 257 -10.53 10.01 -23.56
C LEU A 257 -10.62 10.97 -24.77
N LYS A 258 -11.55 11.91 -24.72
CA LYS A 258 -11.76 12.93 -25.77
C LYS A 258 -11.16 14.27 -25.35
N GLU A 259 -10.95 15.18 -26.31
CA GLU A 259 -10.38 16.51 -26.01
C GLU A 259 -11.21 17.29 -24.97
N GLY A 260 -12.55 17.18 -25.05
CA GLY A 260 -13.47 17.80 -24.10
C GLY A 260 -13.48 17.20 -22.69
N ASP A 261 -12.82 16.04 -22.47
CA ASP A 261 -12.71 15.41 -21.15
C ASP A 261 -11.59 16.02 -20.29
N LYS A 262 -10.63 16.74 -20.89
CA LYS A 262 -9.53 17.41 -20.17
C LYS A 262 -10.05 18.48 -19.17
N PRO A 263 -9.38 18.72 -18.02
CA PRO A 263 -8.27 17.96 -17.45
C PRO A 263 -8.72 16.60 -16.89
N TYR A 264 -7.79 15.65 -16.79
CA TYR A 264 -8.03 14.27 -16.35
C TYR A 264 -6.91 13.78 -15.41
N ILE A 265 -7.16 12.66 -14.73
CA ILE A 265 -6.16 11.91 -13.98
C ILE A 265 -5.94 10.56 -14.67
N GLU A 266 -4.72 10.28 -15.13
CA GLU A 266 -4.33 8.95 -15.61
C GLU A 266 -3.65 8.16 -14.49
N VAL A 267 -4.07 6.91 -14.30
CA VAL A 267 -3.50 5.98 -13.33
C VAL A 267 -2.64 4.97 -14.09
N VAL A 268 -1.34 4.97 -13.85
CA VAL A 268 -0.36 4.12 -14.53
C VAL A 268 0.17 3.09 -13.54
N CYS A 269 -0.38 1.87 -13.60
CA CYS A 269 0.12 0.73 -12.84
C CYS A 269 1.32 0.10 -13.59
N SER A 270 2.50 0.06 -12.98
CA SER A 270 3.73 -0.39 -13.66
C SER A 270 4.71 -1.06 -12.67
N PRO A 271 5.00 -2.37 -12.78
CA PRO A 271 4.31 -3.38 -13.57
C PRO A 271 2.81 -3.41 -13.32
N SER A 272 2.06 -3.63 -14.39
CA SER A 272 0.61 -3.57 -14.43
C SER A 272 -0.04 -4.78 -13.74
N ASN A 273 -1.20 -4.54 -13.13
CA ASN A 273 -2.12 -5.57 -12.64
C ASN A 273 -3.33 -5.52 -13.57
N PRO A 274 -3.58 -6.57 -14.39
CA PRO A 274 -3.20 -7.96 -14.15
C PRO A 274 -2.00 -8.49 -14.96
N ASP A 275 -1.65 -7.88 -16.09
CA ASP A 275 -0.79 -8.48 -17.14
C ASP A 275 0.72 -8.44 -16.86
N GLY A 276 1.17 -7.72 -15.83
CA GLY A 276 2.57 -7.62 -15.44
C GLY A 276 3.46 -6.80 -16.39
N LEU A 277 2.88 -6.14 -17.38
CA LEU A 277 3.64 -5.32 -18.33
C LEU A 277 4.10 -4.01 -17.69
N LEU A 278 5.29 -3.53 -18.07
CA LEU A 278 5.70 -2.16 -17.74
C LEU A 278 4.89 -1.18 -18.59
N LYS A 279 4.11 -0.32 -17.93
CA LYS A 279 3.30 0.73 -18.57
C LYS A 279 3.89 2.12 -18.31
N THR A 280 3.68 3.00 -19.28
CA THR A 280 3.88 4.45 -19.19
C THR A 280 2.52 5.16 -19.27
N ALA A 281 2.49 6.47 -19.02
CA ALA A 281 1.32 7.27 -19.37
C ALA A 281 1.04 7.13 -20.88
N SER A 282 -0.22 6.88 -21.22
CA SER A 282 -0.68 6.61 -22.57
C SER A 282 -1.26 7.85 -23.25
N VAL A 283 -1.67 8.86 -22.48
CA VAL A 283 -2.18 10.12 -23.00
C VAL A 283 -1.13 11.22 -22.84
N SER A 284 -0.39 11.50 -23.91
CA SER A 284 0.64 12.54 -23.99
C SER A 284 0.03 13.95 -24.05
N SER A 285 -0.45 14.46 -22.92
CA SER A 285 -0.92 15.85 -22.82
C SER A 285 -0.42 16.59 -21.57
N ASN A 286 -0.05 17.86 -21.75
CA ASN A 286 0.36 18.75 -20.66
C ASN A 286 -0.79 19.09 -19.67
N SER A 287 -2.03 18.71 -20.02
CA SER A 287 -3.24 18.89 -19.22
C SER A 287 -3.59 17.71 -18.31
N GLY A 288 -2.92 16.57 -18.46
CA GLY A 288 -3.12 15.39 -17.62
C GLY A 288 -2.36 15.48 -16.30
N LYS A 289 -2.94 14.97 -15.22
CA LYS A 289 -2.18 14.62 -14.00
C LYS A 289 -2.00 13.10 -13.97
N VAL A 290 -0.85 12.60 -13.51
CA VAL A 290 -0.54 11.16 -13.54
C VAL A 290 -0.24 10.63 -12.14
N ILE A 291 -0.87 9.51 -11.79
CA ILE A 291 -0.56 8.71 -10.60
C ILE A 291 0.19 7.47 -11.07
N HIS A 292 1.45 7.30 -10.67
CA HIS A 292 2.20 6.08 -10.95
C HIS A 292 2.05 5.09 -9.78
N ASP A 293 1.28 4.03 -9.97
CA ASP A 293 1.18 2.93 -9.00
C ASP A 293 2.30 1.91 -9.27
N LEU A 294 3.34 2.00 -8.44
CA LEU A 294 4.57 1.22 -8.55
C LEU A 294 4.62 0.10 -7.49
N ALA A 295 3.45 -0.35 -7.01
CA ALA A 295 3.34 -1.43 -6.02
C ALA A 295 4.17 -2.68 -6.37
N TYR A 296 4.32 -2.99 -7.67
CA TYR A 296 5.05 -4.15 -8.18
C TYR A 296 6.45 -3.82 -8.75
N TYR A 297 6.94 -2.58 -8.67
CA TYR A 297 8.25 -2.21 -9.23
C TYR A 297 9.41 -2.61 -8.31
N TRP A 298 9.53 -3.91 -8.08
CA TRP A 298 10.52 -4.54 -7.22
C TRP A 298 11.23 -5.70 -7.94
N PRO A 299 12.50 -6.01 -7.60
CA PRO A 299 13.32 -6.95 -8.37
C PRO A 299 12.71 -8.34 -8.54
N GLN A 300 11.94 -8.83 -7.57
CA GLN A 300 11.30 -10.15 -7.66
C GLN A 300 10.35 -10.26 -8.85
N TYR A 301 9.64 -9.19 -9.22
CA TYR A 301 8.62 -9.21 -10.26
C TYR A 301 9.14 -8.78 -11.64
N THR A 302 10.01 -7.78 -11.68
CA THR A 302 10.52 -7.19 -12.94
C THR A 302 11.98 -6.78 -12.84
N ALA A 303 12.61 -6.56 -13.99
CA ALA A 303 13.93 -5.96 -14.06
C ALA A 303 13.87 -4.49 -13.62
N ILE A 304 14.77 -4.08 -12.72
CA ILE A 304 14.96 -2.68 -12.36
C ILE A 304 15.90 -2.05 -13.40
N THR A 305 15.33 -1.45 -14.44
CA THR A 305 16.09 -0.88 -15.57
C THR A 305 16.56 0.55 -15.31
N SER A 306 15.84 1.29 -14.45
CA SER A 306 16.19 2.64 -14.00
C SER A 306 15.40 3.03 -12.73
N PRO A 307 15.89 3.99 -11.92
CA PRO A 307 15.09 4.57 -10.84
C PRO A 307 13.92 5.38 -11.41
N ALA A 308 12.70 5.09 -10.98
CA ALA A 308 11.53 5.89 -11.33
C ALA A 308 11.60 7.29 -10.70
N ASP A 309 11.33 8.34 -11.47
CA ASP A 309 11.28 9.73 -11.02
C ASP A 309 10.03 10.45 -11.55
N HIS A 310 8.85 9.94 -11.21
CA HIS A 310 7.57 10.57 -11.56
C HIS A 310 7.09 11.53 -10.46
N ASP A 311 6.15 12.42 -10.79
CA ASP A 311 5.69 13.48 -9.88
C ASP A 311 4.96 12.96 -8.63
N LEU A 312 4.26 11.83 -8.78
CA LEU A 312 3.52 11.14 -7.73
C LEU A 312 3.63 9.62 -7.97
N MET A 313 4.39 8.94 -7.10
CA MET A 313 4.63 7.50 -7.14
C MET A 313 4.08 6.82 -5.89
N LEU A 314 3.32 5.74 -6.04
CA LEU A 314 2.73 4.96 -4.94
C LEU A 314 3.42 3.61 -4.76
N PHE A 315 3.67 3.22 -3.50
CA PHE A 315 4.28 1.95 -3.13
C PHE A 315 3.55 1.32 -1.92
N THR A 316 3.74 0.01 -1.72
CA THR A 316 3.21 -0.68 -0.51
C THR A 316 4.11 -1.79 -0.01
N ALA A 317 4.22 -1.87 1.33
CA ALA A 317 4.85 -3.00 2.03
C ALA A 317 4.19 -4.34 1.65
N SER A 318 2.88 -4.33 1.31
CA SER A 318 2.12 -5.51 0.92
C SER A 318 2.80 -6.32 -0.19
N LYS A 319 3.31 -5.65 -1.23
CA LYS A 319 3.92 -6.31 -2.41
C LYS A 319 5.45 -6.22 -2.42
N CYS A 320 6.04 -5.35 -1.60
CA CYS A 320 7.48 -5.36 -1.35
C CYS A 320 7.92 -6.54 -0.46
N THR A 321 7.23 -6.77 0.67
CA THR A 321 7.71 -7.67 1.75
C THR A 321 6.69 -8.73 2.17
N GLY A 322 5.54 -8.82 1.51
CA GLY A 322 4.46 -9.74 1.87
C GLY A 322 3.62 -9.30 3.09
N HIS A 323 3.95 -8.18 3.74
CA HIS A 323 3.26 -7.71 4.93
C HIS A 323 1.95 -6.98 4.60
N ALA A 324 1.00 -7.69 3.97
CA ALA A 324 -0.32 -7.16 3.63
C ALA A 324 -1.07 -6.67 4.88
N GLY A 325 -1.27 -7.54 5.87
CA GLY A 325 -2.03 -7.24 7.10
C GLY A 325 -1.53 -6.04 7.91
N MET A 326 -0.29 -5.59 7.71
CA MET A 326 0.26 -4.37 8.32
C MET A 326 -0.38 -3.07 7.79
N ARG A 327 -1.13 -3.15 6.68
CA ARG A 327 -1.82 -2.04 6.01
C ARG A 327 -0.96 -0.79 5.82
N LEU A 328 0.24 -0.96 5.27
CA LEU A 328 1.19 0.14 5.08
C LEU A 328 1.58 0.38 3.62
N GLY A 329 1.65 1.65 3.26
CA GLY A 329 2.16 2.14 1.97
C GLY A 329 2.68 3.56 2.10
N TRP A 330 3.40 4.01 1.08
CA TRP A 330 3.95 5.36 1.01
C TRP A 330 3.85 5.92 -0.41
N ALA A 331 3.63 7.22 -0.50
CA ALA A 331 3.75 7.98 -1.73
C ALA A 331 5.04 8.79 -1.71
N ILE A 332 5.74 8.84 -2.85
CA ILE A 332 6.85 9.77 -3.10
C ILE A 332 6.32 10.85 -4.03
N VAL A 333 6.37 12.10 -3.59
CA VAL A 333 5.73 13.24 -4.27
C VAL A 333 6.73 14.36 -4.49
N LYS A 334 6.82 14.89 -5.71
CA LYS A 334 7.66 16.07 -6.02
C LYS A 334 6.99 17.38 -5.62
N ASN A 335 5.74 17.57 -6.01
CA ASN A 335 5.03 18.83 -5.79
C ASN A 335 4.55 18.95 -4.33
N ARG A 336 5.07 19.96 -3.61
CA ARG A 336 4.75 20.23 -2.20
C ARG A 336 3.25 20.45 -1.95
N GLU A 337 2.55 21.14 -2.83
CA GLU A 337 1.14 21.47 -2.63
C GLU A 337 0.22 20.26 -2.89
N VAL A 338 0.63 19.35 -3.79
CA VAL A 338 0.00 18.02 -3.91
C VAL A 338 0.25 17.22 -2.63
N ALA A 339 1.49 17.18 -2.15
CA ALA A 339 1.85 16.47 -0.92
C ALA A 339 1.05 16.97 0.30
N LYS A 340 0.90 18.30 0.48
CA LYS A 340 0.04 18.88 1.53
C LYS A 340 -1.41 18.43 1.42
N ARG A 341 -2.00 18.43 0.22
CA ARG A 341 -3.41 18.04 0.05
C ARG A 341 -3.62 16.54 0.30
N MET A 342 -2.62 15.69 -0.03
CA MET A 342 -2.63 14.27 0.37
C MET A 342 -2.55 14.11 1.89
N VAL A 343 -1.67 14.84 2.57
CA VAL A 343 -1.61 14.86 4.05
C VAL A 343 -2.94 15.32 4.64
N LYS A 344 -3.54 16.38 4.11
CA LYS A 344 -4.82 16.90 4.63
C LYS A 344 -5.96 15.89 4.49
N PHE A 345 -6.00 15.12 3.40
CA PHE A 345 -6.96 14.03 3.24
C PHE A 345 -6.78 12.97 4.34
N ILE A 346 -5.54 12.51 4.58
CA ILE A 346 -5.25 11.46 5.56
C ILE A 346 -5.47 11.96 7.00
N GLU A 347 -5.09 13.20 7.29
CA GLU A 347 -5.38 13.90 8.56
C GLU A 347 -6.89 13.91 8.87
N VAL A 348 -7.73 14.28 7.89
CA VAL A 348 -9.19 14.36 8.10
C VAL A 348 -9.84 12.98 8.10
N SER A 349 -9.36 12.04 7.26
CA SER A 349 -9.99 10.71 7.13
C SER A 349 -9.66 9.75 8.28
N THR A 350 -8.44 9.81 8.83
CA THR A 350 -7.94 8.82 9.81
C THR A 350 -7.02 9.40 10.88
N ILE A 351 -6.78 10.71 10.93
CA ILE A 351 -5.84 11.36 11.86
C ILE A 351 -4.43 10.75 11.75
N GLY A 352 -4.00 10.50 10.51
CA GLY A 352 -2.72 9.86 10.21
C GLY A 352 -2.81 8.34 10.07
N VAL A 353 -1.74 7.64 10.45
CA VAL A 353 -1.57 6.19 10.27
C VAL A 353 -0.97 5.58 11.55
N SER A 354 -1.43 4.38 11.91
CA SER A 354 -0.96 3.58 13.05
C SER A 354 0.56 3.63 13.23
N LYS A 355 1.01 4.06 14.42
CA LYS A 355 2.45 4.16 14.75
C LYS A 355 3.08 2.78 14.83
N ASP A 356 2.44 1.83 15.49
CA ASP A 356 2.86 0.43 15.60
C ASP A 356 3.12 -0.19 14.23
N SER A 357 2.25 0.11 13.26
CA SER A 357 2.40 -0.37 11.88
C SER A 357 3.57 0.30 11.16
N GLN A 358 3.88 1.57 11.46
CA GLN A 358 5.06 2.26 10.95
C GLN A 358 6.36 1.78 11.60
N LEU A 359 6.40 1.58 12.92
CA LEU A 359 7.55 1.02 13.64
C LEU A 359 7.85 -0.41 13.15
N ARG A 360 6.81 -1.24 13.00
CA ARG A 360 6.95 -2.59 12.43
C ARG A 360 7.45 -2.53 11.00
N ALA A 361 6.95 -1.61 10.19
CA ALA A 361 7.42 -1.43 8.81
C ALA A 361 8.89 -0.99 8.78
N ALA A 362 9.31 -0.02 9.61
CA ALA A 362 10.69 0.43 9.74
C ALA A 362 11.61 -0.74 10.10
N LYS A 363 11.28 -1.51 11.14
CA LYS A 363 12.03 -2.71 11.54
C LYS A 363 12.15 -3.72 10.40
N ILE A 364 11.07 -4.01 9.69
CA ILE A 364 11.07 -4.92 8.53
C ILE A 364 11.99 -4.40 7.41
N LEU A 365 11.84 -3.14 7.00
CA LEU A 365 12.65 -2.55 5.92
C LEU A 365 14.13 -2.44 6.30
N LYS A 366 14.42 -2.17 7.58
CA LYS A 366 15.76 -2.21 8.15
C LYS A 366 16.35 -3.62 8.04
N THR A 367 15.64 -4.65 8.51
CA THR A 367 16.12 -6.04 8.43
C THR A 367 16.35 -6.49 6.98
N VAL A 368 15.54 -6.05 6.02
CA VAL A 368 15.83 -6.26 4.58
C VAL A 368 17.14 -5.61 4.19
N SER A 369 17.29 -4.31 4.45
CA SER A 369 18.44 -3.54 3.98
C SER A 369 19.76 -3.99 4.64
N ASP A 370 19.72 -4.29 5.93
CA ASP A 370 20.86 -4.82 6.70
C ASP A 370 21.41 -6.11 6.05
N GLN A 371 20.55 -7.03 5.58
CA GLN A 371 21.00 -8.29 4.94
C GLN A 371 21.72 -8.11 3.59
N TYR A 372 21.53 -6.97 2.91
CA TYR A 372 22.26 -6.67 1.66
C TYR A 372 23.59 -5.94 1.91
N GLU A 373 23.76 -5.34 3.08
CA GLU A 373 24.98 -4.62 3.47
C GLU A 373 26.00 -5.53 4.18
N LEU A 374 25.63 -6.80 4.45
CA LEU A 374 26.53 -7.83 4.99
C LEU A 374 27.33 -8.53 3.88
N GLU A 375 28.66 -8.47 3.97
CA GLU A 375 29.59 -9.04 2.97
C GLU A 375 29.44 -10.56 2.74
N ALA A 376 29.00 -11.30 3.77
CA ALA A 376 28.92 -12.77 3.76
C ALA A 376 27.48 -13.33 3.79
N ALA A 377 26.46 -12.50 3.50
CA ALA A 377 25.07 -12.98 3.50
C ALA A 377 24.77 -13.92 2.31
N GLU A 378 24.18 -15.08 2.60
CA GLU A 378 23.72 -16.04 1.61
C GLU A 378 22.45 -15.55 0.91
N ASP A 379 22.28 -15.85 -0.39
CA ASP A 379 21.19 -15.22 -1.17
C ASP A 379 19.78 -15.59 -0.73
N PHE A 380 19.58 -16.68 0.03
CA PHE A 380 18.27 -16.99 0.59
C PHE A 380 17.92 -16.16 1.84
N THR A 381 18.89 -15.52 2.51
CA THR A 381 18.62 -14.56 3.60
C THR A 381 18.31 -13.16 3.06
N LYS A 382 18.61 -12.91 1.78
CA LYS A 382 18.33 -11.67 1.05
C LYS A 382 16.92 -11.72 0.43
N LEU A 383 15.98 -10.93 0.99
CA LEU A 383 14.55 -10.96 0.63
C LEU A 383 14.27 -10.99 -0.88
N PHE A 384 14.87 -10.07 -1.66
CA PHE A 384 14.56 -9.97 -3.08
C PHE A 384 15.17 -11.12 -3.89
N HIS A 385 16.28 -11.73 -3.47
CA HIS A 385 16.85 -12.92 -4.11
C HIS A 385 16.01 -14.17 -3.81
N PHE A 386 15.62 -14.37 -2.55
CA PHE A 386 14.64 -15.40 -2.16
C PHE A 386 13.36 -15.28 -3.00
N ALA A 387 12.72 -14.11 -2.99
CA ALA A 387 11.46 -13.88 -3.68
C ALA A 387 11.61 -14.00 -5.20
N ARG A 388 12.72 -13.50 -5.78
CA ARG A 388 13.04 -13.67 -7.20
C ARG A 388 13.14 -15.14 -7.60
N LYS A 389 13.84 -15.94 -6.80
CA LYS A 389 13.94 -17.39 -7.03
C LYS A 389 12.56 -18.03 -6.99
N THR A 390 11.77 -17.80 -5.93
CA THR A 390 10.41 -18.37 -5.84
C THR A 390 9.53 -17.96 -7.02
N MET A 391 9.55 -16.70 -7.43
CA MET A 391 8.78 -16.23 -8.59
C MET A 391 9.27 -16.85 -9.90
N ARG A 392 10.60 -16.94 -10.12
CA ARG A 392 11.18 -17.63 -11.28
C ARG A 392 10.72 -19.07 -11.38
N ASP A 393 10.89 -19.83 -10.30
CA ASP A 393 10.60 -21.25 -10.26
C ASP A 393 9.10 -21.49 -10.54
N ARG A 394 8.21 -20.69 -9.92
CA ARG A 394 6.76 -20.72 -10.19
C ARG A 394 6.40 -20.42 -11.64
N TRP A 395 7.00 -19.38 -12.22
CA TRP A 395 6.73 -19.01 -13.61
C TRP A 395 7.31 -20.00 -14.62
N GLN A 396 8.42 -20.68 -14.30
CA GLN A 396 8.94 -21.77 -15.11
C GLN A 396 7.99 -22.96 -15.11
N THR A 397 7.56 -23.44 -13.93
CA THR A 397 6.59 -24.53 -13.80
C THR A 397 5.28 -24.21 -14.52
N LEU A 398 4.71 -23.01 -14.31
CA LEU A 398 3.49 -22.61 -15.01
C LEU A 398 3.67 -22.59 -16.53
N ARG A 399 4.76 -22.01 -17.05
CA ARG A 399 5.02 -21.96 -18.49
C ARG A 399 5.19 -23.35 -19.11
N LEU A 400 5.71 -24.33 -18.38
CA LEU A 400 5.78 -25.72 -18.84
C LEU A 400 4.39 -26.36 -18.94
N VAL A 401 3.51 -26.14 -17.97
CA VAL A 401 2.11 -26.61 -18.03
C VAL A 401 1.35 -25.96 -19.19
N ILE A 402 1.47 -24.64 -19.36
CA ILE A 402 0.82 -23.95 -20.48
C ILE A 402 1.41 -24.39 -21.82
N ALA A 403 2.71 -24.64 -21.94
CA ALA A 403 3.31 -25.12 -23.20
C ALA A 403 2.90 -26.56 -23.57
N ALA A 404 2.36 -27.34 -22.61
CA ALA A 404 1.86 -28.69 -22.84
C ALA A 404 0.36 -28.74 -23.25
N SER A 405 -0.34 -27.60 -23.27
CA SER A 405 -1.77 -27.51 -23.56
C SER A 405 -2.08 -26.34 -24.49
N ASP A 406 -2.94 -26.56 -25.49
CA ASP A 406 -3.48 -25.51 -26.36
C ASP A 406 -4.80 -24.93 -25.81
N ALA A 407 -5.23 -25.34 -24.61
CA ALA A 407 -6.36 -24.76 -23.88
C ALA A 407 -6.11 -23.33 -23.37
N PHE A 408 -4.86 -22.90 -23.31
CA PHE A 408 -4.46 -21.68 -22.59
C PHE A 408 -3.32 -20.92 -23.28
N SER A 409 -3.27 -19.61 -23.05
CA SER A 409 -2.13 -18.77 -23.41
C SER A 409 -1.75 -17.77 -22.30
N LEU A 410 -0.51 -17.27 -22.36
CA LEU A 410 0.07 -16.32 -21.40
C LEU A 410 0.75 -15.14 -22.14
N PRO A 411 0.93 -13.98 -21.49
CA PRO A 411 1.65 -12.86 -22.08
C PRO A 411 3.11 -13.24 -22.36
N VAL A 412 3.59 -12.86 -23.54
CA VAL A 412 5.01 -13.01 -23.93
C VAL A 412 5.78 -11.82 -23.38
N PHE A 413 6.76 -12.10 -22.51
CA PHE A 413 7.64 -11.07 -21.95
C PHE A 413 9.00 -11.10 -22.65
N GLN A 414 9.57 -9.91 -22.88
CA GLN A 414 10.94 -9.78 -23.38
C GLN A 414 11.92 -9.68 -22.19
N PRO A 415 13.13 -10.27 -22.30
CA PRO A 415 14.15 -10.17 -21.26
C PRO A 415 14.72 -8.74 -21.20
N GLN A 416 15.07 -8.29 -20.00
CA GLN A 416 15.67 -6.98 -19.76
C GLN A 416 16.83 -7.09 -18.77
N TYR A 417 17.82 -6.20 -18.90
CA TYR A 417 18.91 -6.11 -17.94
C TYR A 417 18.42 -5.50 -16.63
N CYS A 418 18.62 -6.20 -15.51
CA CYS A 418 18.24 -5.74 -14.19
C CYS A 418 19.45 -5.14 -13.46
N ASN A 419 19.45 -3.82 -13.23
CA ASN A 419 20.54 -3.13 -12.54
C ASN A 419 20.71 -3.56 -11.08
N PHE A 420 19.68 -4.16 -10.48
CA PHE A 420 19.76 -4.74 -9.13
C PHE A 420 20.42 -6.13 -9.14
N MET A 421 19.91 -7.06 -9.96
CA MET A 421 20.38 -8.44 -10.03
C MET A 421 21.67 -8.62 -10.87
N LYS A 422 22.05 -7.61 -11.64
CA LYS A 422 23.20 -7.58 -12.58
C LYS A 422 23.13 -8.61 -13.73
N GLU A 423 21.95 -9.16 -14.02
CA GLU A 423 21.69 -10.14 -15.08
C GLU A 423 20.62 -9.67 -16.08
N ASN A 424 20.65 -10.24 -17.29
CA ASN A 424 19.51 -10.21 -18.22
C ASN A 424 18.47 -11.25 -17.76
N THR A 425 17.22 -10.84 -17.58
CA THR A 425 16.24 -11.65 -16.87
C THR A 425 14.82 -11.39 -17.39
N LEU A 426 13.96 -12.41 -17.36
CA LEU A 426 12.54 -12.29 -17.77
C LEU A 426 11.69 -11.74 -16.61
N PRO A 427 10.66 -10.91 -16.88
CA PRO A 427 9.62 -10.64 -15.90
C PRO A 427 8.99 -11.92 -15.32
N PHE A 428 8.74 -11.89 -14.01
CA PHE A 428 8.00 -12.90 -13.25
C PHE A 428 6.89 -12.20 -12.43
N PRO A 429 5.85 -11.63 -13.08
CA PRO A 429 4.85 -10.81 -12.40
C PRO A 429 4.14 -11.49 -11.24
N ALA A 430 3.56 -10.69 -10.35
CA ALA A 430 2.78 -11.16 -9.21
C ALA A 430 1.51 -11.95 -9.57
N PHE A 431 1.06 -11.88 -10.82
CA PHE A 431 -0.11 -12.57 -11.32
C PHE A 431 0.15 -13.18 -12.69
N ALA A 432 -0.39 -14.36 -12.93
CA ALA A 432 -0.57 -14.86 -14.28
C ALA A 432 -1.87 -14.25 -14.86
N TRP A 433 -1.75 -13.64 -16.03
CA TRP A 433 -2.89 -13.18 -16.83
C TRP A 433 -3.17 -14.24 -17.88
N LEU A 434 -3.90 -15.27 -17.46
CA LEU A 434 -4.18 -16.44 -18.27
C LEU A 434 -5.33 -16.13 -19.22
N LYS A 435 -5.20 -16.48 -20.50
CA LYS A 435 -6.30 -16.51 -21.45
C LYS A 435 -6.68 -17.97 -21.70
N CYS A 436 -7.97 -18.30 -21.58
CA CYS A 436 -8.50 -19.56 -22.09
C CYS A 436 -8.71 -19.44 -23.61
N GLU A 437 -8.30 -20.48 -24.33
CA GLU A 437 -8.41 -20.62 -25.78
C GLU A 437 -9.53 -21.62 -26.13
N ARG A 438 -9.61 -22.01 -27.42
CA ARG A 438 -10.65 -22.90 -27.96
C ARG A 438 -12.07 -22.37 -27.60
N ASP A 439 -12.99 -23.28 -27.35
CA ASP A 439 -14.42 -23.03 -27.09
C ASP A 439 -14.72 -22.65 -25.62
N ILE A 440 -13.73 -22.22 -24.84
CA ILE A 440 -13.95 -21.64 -23.51
C ILE A 440 -14.23 -20.14 -23.66
N ASP A 441 -15.50 -19.74 -23.54
CA ASP A 441 -15.91 -18.32 -23.63
C ASP A 441 -15.90 -17.56 -22.29
N ASP A 442 -16.06 -18.27 -21.18
CA ASP A 442 -15.94 -17.73 -19.82
C ASP A 442 -14.91 -18.55 -19.03
N CYS A 443 -13.70 -18.00 -18.97
CA CYS A 443 -12.54 -18.62 -18.34
C CYS A 443 -12.64 -18.61 -16.79
N GLU A 444 -13.34 -17.63 -16.21
CA GLU A 444 -13.59 -17.54 -14.76
C GLU A 444 -14.58 -18.63 -14.32
N SER A 445 -15.71 -18.74 -15.01
CA SER A 445 -16.70 -19.80 -14.76
C SER A 445 -16.14 -21.20 -15.02
N PHE A 446 -15.37 -21.38 -16.09
CA PHE A 446 -14.73 -22.66 -16.41
C PHE A 446 -13.83 -23.15 -15.27
N LEU A 447 -12.83 -22.36 -14.87
CA LEU A 447 -11.88 -22.72 -13.81
C LEU A 447 -12.57 -22.90 -12.45
N ARG A 448 -13.56 -22.06 -12.13
CA ARG A 448 -14.32 -22.13 -10.87
C ARG A 448 -15.18 -23.40 -10.81
N GLN A 449 -15.98 -23.66 -11.84
CA GLN A 449 -17.02 -24.70 -11.81
C GLN A 449 -16.47 -26.09 -12.12
N LYS A 450 -15.48 -26.21 -13.01
CA LYS A 450 -14.93 -27.50 -13.45
C LYS A 450 -13.70 -27.93 -12.63
N HIS A 451 -12.87 -26.98 -12.19
CA HIS A 451 -11.57 -27.27 -11.56
C HIS A 451 -11.43 -26.75 -10.13
N LYS A 452 -12.47 -26.13 -9.55
CA LYS A 452 -12.48 -25.58 -8.18
C LYS A 452 -11.36 -24.54 -7.93
N ILE A 453 -11.01 -23.77 -8.96
CA ILE A 453 -9.99 -22.70 -8.90
C ILE A 453 -10.72 -21.36 -8.96
N LEU A 454 -10.70 -20.59 -7.88
CA LEU A 454 -11.20 -19.21 -7.91
C LEU A 454 -10.11 -18.28 -8.47
N THR A 455 -10.50 -17.44 -9.41
CA THR A 455 -9.67 -16.45 -10.10
C THR A 455 -10.47 -15.14 -10.21
N ARG A 456 -9.87 -14.05 -10.71
CA ARG A 456 -10.62 -12.82 -11.06
C ARG A 456 -10.85 -12.76 -12.56
N GLY A 457 -12.11 -12.74 -13.01
CA GLY A 457 -12.49 -12.64 -14.42
C GLY A 457 -12.07 -11.34 -15.10
N GLY A 458 -11.78 -11.43 -16.39
CA GLY A 458 -11.20 -10.33 -17.18
C GLY A 458 -12.08 -9.10 -17.30
N LYS A 459 -13.42 -9.27 -17.24
CA LYS A 459 -14.43 -8.20 -17.17
C LYS A 459 -14.06 -7.10 -16.14
N HIS A 460 -13.51 -7.49 -14.99
CA HIS A 460 -13.20 -6.54 -13.92
C HIS A 460 -11.99 -5.64 -14.22
N PHE A 461 -11.14 -6.01 -15.19
CA PHE A 461 -9.94 -5.26 -15.59
C PHE A 461 -10.17 -4.47 -16.89
N GLY A 462 -11.40 -4.43 -17.41
CA GLY A 462 -11.74 -3.86 -18.72
C GLY A 462 -11.41 -4.77 -19.91
N ALA A 463 -11.16 -6.06 -19.68
CA ALA A 463 -10.87 -7.05 -20.71
C ALA A 463 -12.07 -8.01 -20.93
N ASP A 464 -11.95 -8.91 -21.90
CA ASP A 464 -12.95 -9.93 -22.20
C ASP A 464 -13.05 -11.06 -21.15
N THR A 465 -14.04 -11.94 -21.30
CA THR A 465 -14.31 -13.09 -20.42
C THR A 465 -13.41 -14.29 -20.64
N LYS A 466 -12.62 -14.32 -21.73
CA LYS A 466 -11.62 -15.37 -21.96
C LYS A 466 -10.37 -15.19 -21.10
N HIS A 467 -10.16 -14.01 -20.48
CA HIS A 467 -9.04 -13.76 -19.58
C HIS A 467 -9.40 -13.92 -18.10
N VAL A 468 -8.42 -14.35 -17.29
CA VAL A 468 -8.46 -14.35 -15.83
C VAL A 468 -7.14 -13.91 -15.22
N ARG A 469 -7.20 -13.26 -14.06
CA ARG A 469 -6.02 -13.02 -13.21
C ARG A 469 -5.92 -14.09 -12.13
N ILE A 470 -4.76 -14.73 -12.04
CA ILE A 470 -4.44 -15.77 -11.07
C ILE A 470 -3.27 -15.31 -10.19
N SER A 471 -3.43 -15.35 -8.86
CA SER A 471 -2.37 -15.00 -7.89
C SER A 471 -1.20 -15.98 -7.97
N MET A 472 0.02 -15.44 -8.17
CA MET A 472 1.27 -16.19 -8.10
C MET A 472 1.97 -16.03 -6.74
N LEU A 473 1.30 -15.42 -5.75
CA LEU A 473 1.89 -15.00 -4.46
C LEU A 473 1.41 -15.78 -3.23
N ASP A 474 0.48 -16.73 -3.39
CA ASP A 474 -0.03 -17.53 -2.26
C ASP A 474 1.02 -18.59 -1.81
N ARG A 475 0.70 -19.44 -0.82
CA ARG A 475 1.62 -20.46 -0.29
C ARG A 475 1.98 -21.52 -1.32
N VAL A 476 2.95 -22.39 -0.99
CA VAL A 476 3.44 -23.41 -1.93
C VAL A 476 2.38 -24.48 -2.17
N GLU A 477 1.63 -24.85 -1.13
CA GLU A 477 0.56 -25.84 -1.16
C GLU A 477 -0.58 -25.44 -2.12
N THR A 478 -1.00 -24.17 -2.11
CA THR A 478 -1.99 -23.66 -3.06
C THR A 478 -1.44 -23.60 -4.49
N PHE A 479 -0.17 -23.22 -4.65
CA PHE A 479 0.46 -23.13 -5.96
C PHE A 479 0.65 -24.51 -6.62
N ASP A 480 1.11 -25.51 -5.86
CA ASP A 480 1.33 -26.86 -6.37
C ASP A 480 0.00 -27.51 -6.78
N MET A 481 -1.06 -27.35 -5.97
CA MET A 481 -2.41 -27.81 -6.32
C MET A 481 -3.00 -27.08 -7.53
N PHE A 482 -2.67 -25.81 -7.75
CA PHE A 482 -3.03 -25.07 -8.95
C PHE A 482 -2.35 -25.65 -10.20
N ILE A 483 -1.05 -25.91 -10.12
CA ILE A 483 -0.27 -26.51 -11.22
C ILE A 483 -0.80 -27.91 -11.56
N GLU A 484 -1.04 -28.76 -10.56
CA GLU A 484 -1.58 -30.10 -10.75
C GLU A 484 -2.95 -30.08 -11.44
N ARG A 485 -3.87 -29.23 -10.96
CA ARG A 485 -5.20 -29.06 -11.58
C ARG A 485 -5.16 -28.50 -12.98
N LEU A 486 -4.27 -27.54 -13.24
CA LEU A 486 -4.13 -26.95 -14.58
C LEU A 486 -3.50 -27.95 -15.57
N SER A 487 -2.62 -28.82 -15.09
CA SER A 487 -1.98 -29.88 -15.89
C SER A 487 -2.87 -31.09 -16.19
N SER A 488 -4.02 -31.21 -15.51
CA SER A 488 -5.02 -32.27 -15.71
C SER A 488 -6.27 -31.79 -16.47
N ILE A 489 -6.18 -30.63 -17.14
CA ILE A 489 -7.24 -30.11 -18.01
C ILE A 489 -7.02 -30.60 -19.44
N ASP A 490 -7.61 -31.75 -19.74
CA ASP A 490 -7.84 -32.20 -21.11
C ASP A 490 -9.16 -31.59 -21.64
N LEU A 491 -9.11 -31.05 -22.86
CA LEU A 491 -10.26 -30.46 -23.59
C LEU A 491 -10.54 -31.20 -24.90
#